data_AF-A0A1P8YXP6-F1
#
_entry.id   AF-A0A1P8YXP6-F1
#
_cell.length_a   1.000
_cell.length_b   1.000
_cell.length_c   1.000
_cell.angle_alpha   90.00
_cell.angle_beta   90.00
_cell.angle_gamma   90.00
#
_symmetry.space_group_name_H-M   'P 1'
#
loop_
_entity.id
_entity.type
_entity.pdbx_description
1 polymer ?
#
loop_
_entity_poly.entity_id
_entity_poly.type
_entity_poly.pdbx_seq_one_letter_code
_entity_poly.pdbx_strand_id
1 'polypeptide(L)' 'MRFSIFTIFAALVAGGLAQSWNCDTSEQRCINRELGSSYRCSENALCKKQGNGCSPVTVKGRIEFANCSA' A
#
# COMPACT_ATOMS: atom_id res chain seq x y z
N MET A 1 -30.70 -28.78 -1.97
CA MET A 1 -30.13 -27.42 -2.06
C MET A 1 -28.61 -27.56 -2.08
N ARG A 2 -27.98 -27.47 -3.25
CA ARG A 2 -26.53 -27.61 -3.43
C ARG A 2 -25.91 -26.24 -3.16
N PHE A 3 -25.42 -26.02 -1.94
CA PHE A 3 -24.73 -24.78 -1.59
C PHE A 3 -23.34 -24.81 -2.23
N SER A 4 -23.15 -23.97 -3.25
CA SER A 4 -21.88 -23.78 -3.96
C SER A 4 -20.85 -23.15 -3.02
N ILE A 5 -19.89 -23.95 -2.53
CA ILE A 5 -18.79 -23.53 -1.65
C ILE A 5 -17.71 -22.72 -2.42
N PHE A 6 -17.87 -22.55 -3.73
CA PHE A 6 -16.85 -21.97 -4.61
C PHE A 6 -16.74 -20.43 -4.57
N THR A 7 -17.64 -19.71 -3.89
CA THR A 7 -17.63 -18.24 -3.90
C THR A 7 -16.77 -17.59 -2.81
N ILE A 8 -16.30 -18.34 -1.81
CA ILE A 8 -15.51 -17.78 -0.70
C ILE A 8 -14.04 -17.52 -1.12
N PHE A 9 -13.53 -18.25 -2.11
CA PHE A 9 -12.14 -18.10 -2.55
C PHE A 9 -11.87 -16.83 -3.39
N ALA A 10 -12.89 -16.22 -4.00
CA ALA A 10 -12.69 -15.03 -4.83
C ALA A 10 -12.43 -13.75 -4.01
N ALA A 11 -12.88 -13.70 -2.75
CA ALA A 11 -12.60 -12.57 -1.85
C ALA A 11 -11.13 -12.55 -1.39
N LEU A 12 -10.45 -13.70 -1.38
CA LEU A 12 -9.04 -13.77 -0.99
C LEU A 12 -8.10 -13.34 -2.13
N VAL A 13 -8.50 -13.56 -3.39
CA VAL A 13 -7.65 -13.26 -4.56
C VAL A 13 -7.84 -11.80 -5.04
N ALA A 14 -8.98 -11.17 -4.76
CA ALA A 14 -9.15 -9.72 -4.97
C ALA A 14 -8.36 -8.87 -3.94
N GLY A 15 -7.92 -9.46 -2.83
CA GLY A 15 -6.99 -8.86 -1.87
C GLY A 15 -5.50 -9.09 -2.20
N GLY A 16 -5.20 -9.68 -3.37
CA GLY A 16 -3.87 -10.16 -3.78
C GLY A 16 -2.88 -9.09 -4.24
N LEU A 17 -3.18 -7.82 -3.98
CA LEU A 17 -2.17 -6.75 -3.89
C LEU A 17 -2.39 -6.08 -2.54
N ALA A 18 -2.18 -6.84 -1.46
CA ALA A 18 -1.86 -6.23 -0.18
C ALA A 18 -0.56 -5.45 -0.43
N GLN A 19 -0.68 -4.18 -0.83
CA GLN A 19 0.46 -3.29 -0.85
C GLN A 19 1.00 -3.31 0.57
N SER A 20 2.18 -3.89 0.76
CA SER A 20 2.91 -3.93 2.04
C SER A 20 3.10 -2.53 2.64
N TRP A 21 2.91 -1.52 1.80
CA TRP A 21 3.11 -0.11 2.00
C TRP A 21 1.78 0.60 2.24
N ASN A 22 1.61 1.07 3.48
CA ASN A 22 0.43 1.79 3.94
C ASN A 22 0.71 3.28 4.02
N CYS A 23 -0.23 4.08 3.55
CA CYS A 23 -0.24 5.52 3.72
C CYS A 23 -0.62 5.91 5.15
N ASP A 24 0.18 6.79 5.74
CA ASP A 24 -0.12 7.57 6.92
C ASP A 24 -0.37 9.03 6.54
N THR A 25 -1.62 9.46 6.62
CA THR A 25 -2.03 10.83 6.25
C THR A 25 -1.63 11.87 7.30
N SER A 26 -1.43 11.47 8.55
CA SER A 26 -1.08 12.37 9.65
C SER A 26 0.37 12.82 9.53
N GLU A 27 1.28 11.90 9.24
CA GLU A 27 2.70 12.18 9.06
C GLU A 27 3.12 12.35 7.58
N GLN A 28 2.21 12.11 6.64
CA GLN A 28 2.47 12.10 5.19
C GLN A 28 3.63 11.14 4.84
N ARG A 29 3.50 9.89 5.31
CA ARG A 29 4.50 8.83 5.15
C ARG A 29 3.88 7.56 4.60
N CYS A 30 4.69 6.83 3.87
CA CYS A 30 4.42 5.48 3.42
C CYS A 30 5.18 4.50 4.31
N ILE A 31 4.47 3.61 4.99
CA ILE A 31 5.02 2.74 6.02
C ILE A 31 4.85 1.31 5.57
N ASN A 32 5.94 0.55 5.57
CA ASN A 32 5.92 -0.88 5.39
C ASN A 32 6.19 -1.58 6.72
N ARG A 33 5.18 -2.25 7.25
CA ARG A 33 5.28 -2.98 8.52
C ARG A 33 6.10 -4.27 8.39
N GLU A 34 6.13 -4.88 7.21
CA GLU A 34 6.89 -6.12 6.96
C GLU A 34 8.40 -5.87 6.91
N LEU A 35 8.79 -4.72 6.35
CA LEU A 35 10.19 -4.29 6.23
C LEU A 35 10.64 -3.33 7.35
N GLY A 36 9.74 -2.96 8.26
CA GLY A 36 10.01 -1.96 9.31
C GLY A 36 10.49 -0.60 8.77
N SER A 37 10.14 -0.28 7.52
CA SER A 37 10.67 0.88 6.80
C SER A 37 9.58 1.93 6.61
N SER A 38 9.92 3.21 6.75
CA SER A 38 9.01 4.31 6.45
C SER A 38 9.70 5.35 5.57
N TYR A 39 8.98 5.83 4.55
CA TYR A 39 9.46 6.82 3.60
C TYR A 39 8.48 7.98 3.53
N ARG A 40 9.00 9.20 3.37
CA ARG A 40 8.14 10.38 3.19
C ARG A 40 7.46 10.31 1.83
N CYS A 41 6.20 10.75 1.80
CA CYS A 41 5.49 10.91 0.54
C CYS A 41 6.11 12.06 -0.28
N SER A 42 6.12 11.90 -1.60
CA SER A 42 6.50 12.99 -2.51
C SER A 42 5.51 14.14 -2.38
N GLU A 43 5.98 15.38 -2.52
CA GLU A 43 5.11 16.57 -2.53
C GLU A 43 4.10 16.54 -3.68
N ASN A 44 4.40 15.82 -4.77
CA ASN A 44 3.49 15.62 -5.90
C ASN A 44 2.50 14.45 -5.72
N ALA A 45 2.75 13.57 -4.76
CA ALA A 45 1.94 12.38 -4.49
C ALA A 45 1.85 12.16 -2.97
N LEU A 46 1.04 13.01 -2.33
CA LEU A 46 0.75 13.00 -0.89
C LEU A 46 -0.33 11.98 -0.52
N CYS A 47 -0.27 11.45 0.70
CA CYS A 47 -1.30 10.56 1.23
C CYS A 47 -2.64 11.29 1.29
N LYS A 48 -3.63 10.77 0.54
CA LYS A 48 -5.01 11.28 0.53
C LYS A 48 -5.96 10.47 1.41
N LYS A 49 -5.64 9.21 1.65
CA LYS A 49 -6.41 8.28 2.49
C LYS A 49 -5.45 7.44 3.33
N GLN A 50 -5.85 7.16 4.57
CA GLN A 50 -5.11 6.25 5.43
C GLN A 50 -5.29 4.81 4.93
N GLY A 51 -4.21 4.03 4.88
CA GLY A 51 -4.25 2.61 4.49
C GLY A 51 -3.50 2.29 3.20
N ASN A 52 -3.69 1.08 2.65
CA ASN A 52 -3.02 0.63 1.42
C ASN A 52 -3.20 1.67 0.30
N GLY A 53 -2.11 2.02 -0.37
CA GLY A 53 -2.16 2.98 -1.48
C GLY A 53 -0.84 3.65 -1.82
N CYS A 54 0.29 3.20 -1.26
CA CYS A 54 1.56 3.86 -1.48
C CYS A 54 2.64 2.92 -2.02
N SER A 55 3.57 3.48 -2.79
CA SER A 55 4.64 2.72 -3.43
C SER A 55 5.96 3.47 -3.30
N PRO A 56 7.02 2.84 -2.76
CA PRO A 56 8.34 3.45 -2.69
C PRO A 56 8.87 3.72 -4.09
N VAL A 57 9.44 4.89 -4.29
CA VAL A 57 10.11 5.30 -5.52
C VAL A 57 11.60 5.14 -5.31
N THR A 58 12.20 4.29 -6.14
CA THR A 58 13.64 4.05 -6.13
C THR A 58 14.30 4.94 -7.16
N VAL A 59 15.22 5.80 -6.73
CA VAL A 59 16.04 6.63 -7.60
C VAL A 59 17.48 6.16 -7.47
N LYS A 60 18.13 5.79 -8.58
CA LYS A 60 19.52 5.28 -8.61
C LYS A 60 19.77 4.11 -7.65
N GLY A 61 18.78 3.23 -7.47
CA GLY A 61 18.90 2.05 -6.61
C GLY A 61 18.72 2.31 -5.11
N ARG A 62 18.35 3.53 -4.69
CA ARG A 62 17.95 3.84 -3.31
C ARG A 62 16.52 4.34 -3.27
N ILE A 63 15.78 3.93 -2.25
CA ILE A 63 14.44 4.47 -2.01
C ILE A 63 14.59 5.82 -1.34
N GLU A 64 14.18 6.88 -2.04
CA GLU A 64 14.31 8.27 -1.54
C GLU A 64 13.00 8.81 -1.00
N PHE A 65 11.88 8.46 -1.65
CA PHE A 65 10.54 8.89 -1.28
C PHE A 65 9.52 7.84 -1.74
N ALA A 66 8.28 7.97 -1.30
CA ALA A 66 7.18 7.14 -1.78
C ALA A 66 6.15 7.98 -2.52
N ASN A 67 5.56 7.40 -3.57
CA ASN A 67 4.37 7.94 -4.19
C ASN A 67 3.18 7.42 -3.41
N CYS A 68 2.59 8.32 -2.64
CA CYS A 68 1.39 8.08 -1.88
C CYS A 68 0.24 8.62 -2.71
N SER A 69 -0.48 7.81 -3.47
CA SER A 69 -1.68 8.32 -4.12
C SER A 69 -2.73 7.26 -4.38
N ALA A 70 -3.85 7.52 -3.68
CA ALA A 70 -5.19 6.95 -3.73
C ALA A 70 -5.39 5.61 -3.02
#